data_AF-A0A7S1DQ20-F1
#
_entry.id   AF-A0A7S1DQ20-F1
#
_cell.length_a   1.000
_cell.length_b   1.000
_cell.length_c   1.000
_cell.angle_alpha   90.00
_cell.angle_beta   90.00
_cell.angle_gamma   90.00
#
_symmetry.space_group_name_H-M   'P 1'
#
loop_
_entity.id
_entity.type
_entity.pdbx_description
1 polymer ?
#
loop_
_entity_poly.entity_id
_entity_poly.type
_entity_poly.pdbx_seq_one_letter_code
_entity_poly.pdbx_strand_id
1 'polypeptide(L)'
;MKEASAAAPVLTDEEKRQAQVFAKLRQILSGETSIGIHLEFLYRNNKTDMLILNNIKGSLEVRNSVTHQATVFANAVMHTGTTVDTFITENLEWLKRATNWAKFSATACVGMMHKGCINSSLNVMKEYLPQPGMHSSPYSEGGALYALGLIHAHHGSGILRYLSNALRNSGNNETIQHGACLGLGLAGMATGNEELYEDLRVVLFSDNAVAGEAAGLAMGLVMLGTASEKAVQEMLAYAHETQHEKIIRGVALGMALIMYGREEGADTLIEQLSRDKDPILRYGGMYAIATAYSGTGNNSAIRRLLHVAVSDVSDDVRRAAVTCLGFVLTTIPEQCPRVVSLLAESYNPHVRYGSTLAVGIACAGTSLQEAVDLLEPMTKDAVDFVRQGAMLALSMVLIQDTEVRNPKVKEVRGLFESVIRDKHEDVMAKFGAIIAASILDAGGRNVTISLTTKAGHKRMSAIVGMAIFCQYWYWFPLAHFLSLTFTPTCLIGLNKDLKMPQMDFTSNTRPSLFDYPPMTEVKTKAAPTKVAQAILSTTAKTQARKKTEKKEGEVDKMEVVKEGEEAKAEEKKGGGKDEEMKDSAQEGGGKKEGEEDKKEEAGEDKRDKKEPNFTTLSNPARVLTAHGRGE
;
A
#
# COMPACT_ATOMS: atom_id res chain seq x y z
N MET A 1 -59.99 5.34 40.27
CA MET A 1 -60.29 5.20 38.83
C MET A 1 -59.05 4.68 38.15
N LYS A 2 -59.14 3.55 37.46
CA LYS A 2 -58.06 2.90 36.72
C LYS A 2 -57.84 3.69 35.41
N GLU A 3 -56.68 4.29 35.23
CA GLU A 3 -56.24 4.69 33.88
C GLU A 3 -55.65 3.47 33.19
N ALA A 4 -56.23 3.15 32.04
CA ALA A 4 -55.93 1.99 31.24
C ALA A 4 -54.52 2.11 30.64
N SER A 5 -53.70 1.11 30.92
CA SER A 5 -52.54 0.73 30.14
C SER A 5 -52.94 0.63 28.66
N ALA A 6 -52.41 1.53 27.83
CA ALA A 6 -52.54 1.47 26.38
C ALA A 6 -51.78 0.23 25.89
N ALA A 7 -52.52 -0.84 25.60
CA ALA A 7 -51.99 -2.04 24.98
C ALA A 7 -51.43 -1.68 23.59
N ALA A 8 -50.14 -1.98 23.38
CA ALA A 8 -49.51 -1.88 22.06
C ALA A 8 -50.33 -2.68 21.03
N PRO A 9 -50.57 -2.15 19.82
CA PRO A 9 -51.37 -2.83 18.82
C PRO A 9 -50.74 -4.19 18.50
N VAL A 10 -51.54 -5.25 18.62
CA VAL A 10 -51.12 -6.62 18.27
C VAL A 10 -51.03 -6.67 16.75
N LEU A 11 -49.82 -6.45 16.21
CA LEU A 11 -49.58 -6.56 14.77
C LEU A 11 -49.98 -7.95 14.28
N THR A 12 -50.69 -8.00 13.16
CA THR A 12 -51.03 -9.24 12.46
C THR A 12 -49.76 -9.97 12.01
N ASP A 13 -49.80 -11.29 11.86
CA ASP A 13 -48.61 -12.07 11.49
C ASP A 13 -48.06 -11.70 10.10
N GLU A 14 -48.91 -11.14 9.23
CA GLU A 14 -48.52 -10.59 7.93
C GLU A 14 -47.78 -9.25 8.05
N GLU A 15 -48.23 -8.36 8.93
CA GLU A 15 -47.53 -7.10 9.25
C GLU A 15 -46.18 -7.36 9.93
N LYS A 16 -46.08 -8.38 10.80
CA LYS A 16 -44.78 -8.80 11.38
C LYS A 16 -43.82 -9.28 10.31
N ARG A 17 -44.30 -10.04 9.31
CA ARG A 17 -43.48 -10.53 8.21
C ARG A 17 -43.01 -9.40 7.30
N GLN A 18 -43.88 -8.44 6.99
CA GLN A 18 -43.51 -7.24 6.24
C GLN A 18 -42.48 -6.40 7.02
N ALA A 19 -42.68 -6.18 8.32
CA ALA A 19 -41.71 -5.47 9.16
C ALA A 19 -40.33 -6.13 9.17
N GLN A 20 -40.26 -7.47 9.19
CA GLN A 20 -39.01 -8.21 9.07
C GLN A 20 -38.34 -8.04 7.71
N VAL A 21 -39.11 -8.05 6.61
CA VAL A 21 -38.57 -7.80 5.26
C VAL A 21 -38.02 -6.37 5.16
N PHE A 22 -38.75 -5.38 5.65
CA PHE A 22 -38.29 -3.99 5.69
C PHE A 22 -37.04 -3.82 6.55
N ALA A 23 -36.95 -4.50 7.70
CA ALA A 23 -35.76 -4.50 8.54
C ALA A 23 -34.54 -5.10 7.82
N LYS A 24 -34.71 -6.26 7.17
CA LYS A 24 -33.66 -6.90 6.36
C LYS A 24 -33.24 -6.00 5.19
N LEU A 25 -34.20 -5.40 4.48
CA LEU A 25 -33.93 -4.49 3.37
C LEU A 25 -33.14 -3.27 3.85
N ARG A 26 -33.54 -2.65 4.97
CA ARG A 26 -32.82 -1.53 5.57
C ARG A 26 -31.39 -1.90 5.96
N GLN A 27 -31.18 -3.10 6.50
CA GLN A 27 -29.86 -3.61 6.87
C GLN A 27 -28.95 -3.89 5.65
N ILE A 28 -29.53 -4.30 4.52
CA ILE A 28 -28.79 -4.48 3.27
C ILE A 28 -28.44 -3.12 2.66
N LEU A 29 -29.40 -2.20 2.58
CA LEU A 29 -29.22 -0.87 2.02
C LEU A 29 -28.31 0.02 2.88
N SER A 30 -28.25 -0.20 4.20
CA SER A 30 -27.32 0.51 5.07
C SER A 30 -25.87 0.08 4.85
N GLY A 31 -25.60 -1.06 4.20
CA GLY A 31 -24.25 -1.55 3.92
C GLY A 31 -23.46 -2.04 5.15
N GLU A 32 -23.93 -1.77 6.36
CA GLU A 32 -23.26 -2.11 7.64
C GLU A 32 -22.94 -3.60 7.74
N THR A 33 -23.85 -4.46 7.26
CA THR A 33 -23.65 -5.91 7.29
C THR A 33 -22.57 -6.36 6.31
N SER A 34 -22.51 -5.75 5.12
CA SER A 34 -21.43 -6.04 4.16
C SER A 34 -20.07 -5.60 4.69
N ILE A 35 -20.00 -4.44 5.35
CA ILE A 35 -18.78 -3.93 5.97
C ILE A 35 -18.33 -4.85 7.10
N GLY A 36 -19.24 -5.25 8.00
CA GLY A 36 -18.92 -6.17 9.10
C GLY A 36 -18.41 -7.53 8.60
N ILE A 37 -19.02 -8.06 7.55
CA ILE A 37 -18.61 -9.29 6.89
C ILE A 37 -17.22 -9.18 6.26
N HIS A 38 -16.94 -8.08 5.54
CA HIS A 38 -15.61 -7.85 4.97
C HIS A 38 -14.54 -7.70 6.05
N LEU A 39 -14.89 -7.07 7.18
CA LEU A 39 -13.99 -6.93 8.32
C LEU A 39 -13.69 -8.28 8.96
N GLU A 40 -14.69 -9.14 9.15
CA GLU A 40 -14.49 -10.50 9.66
C GLU A 40 -13.59 -11.33 8.72
N PHE A 41 -13.74 -11.17 7.40
CA PHE A 41 -12.84 -11.79 6.42
C PHE A 41 -11.40 -11.29 6.56
N LEU A 42 -11.19 -9.97 6.63
CA LEU A 42 -9.86 -9.37 6.74
C LEU A 42 -9.17 -9.75 8.06
N TYR A 43 -9.93 -9.79 9.15
CA TYR A 43 -9.42 -10.21 10.46
C TYR A 43 -8.98 -11.67 10.47
N ARG A 44 -9.82 -12.59 9.94
CA ARG A 44 -9.51 -14.03 9.94
C ARG A 44 -8.36 -14.42 9.01
N ASN A 45 -8.28 -13.79 7.83
CA ASN A 45 -7.30 -14.15 6.81
C ASN A 45 -6.06 -13.26 6.81
N ASN A 46 -5.80 -12.53 7.89
CA ASN A 46 -4.65 -11.63 7.95
C ASN A 46 -3.32 -12.42 7.90
N LYS A 47 -2.54 -12.22 6.85
CA LYS A 47 -1.18 -12.76 6.69
C LYS A 47 -0.14 -11.65 6.50
N THR A 48 -0.23 -10.57 7.28
CA THR A 48 0.81 -9.55 7.31
C THR A 48 2.12 -10.07 7.90
N ASP A 49 3.24 -9.72 7.26
CA ASP A 49 4.57 -10.09 7.70
C ASP A 49 5.21 -8.95 8.51
N MET A 50 5.40 -9.18 9.81
CA MET A 50 5.98 -8.20 10.72
C MET A 50 7.49 -8.00 10.49
N LEU A 51 8.17 -8.98 9.88
CA LEU A 51 9.60 -8.89 9.61
C LEU A 51 9.90 -7.87 8.52
N ILE A 52 9.02 -7.72 7.53
CA ILE A 52 9.14 -6.68 6.50
C ILE A 52 9.15 -5.30 7.16
N LEU A 53 8.18 -5.04 8.05
CA LEU A 53 8.09 -3.77 8.77
C LEU A 53 9.30 -3.53 9.70
N ASN A 54 9.76 -4.57 10.39
CA ASN A 54 10.94 -4.47 11.24
C ASN A 54 12.24 -4.25 10.43
N ASN A 55 12.37 -4.85 9.26
CA ASN A 55 13.49 -4.65 8.35
C ASN A 55 13.49 -3.22 7.77
N ILE A 56 12.33 -2.70 7.40
CA ILE A 56 12.15 -1.30 6.97
C ILE A 56 12.57 -0.39 8.12
N LYS A 57 12.01 -0.57 9.31
CA LYS A 57 12.35 0.23 10.50
C LYS A 57 13.86 0.18 10.82
N GLY A 58 14.48 -1.00 10.74
CA GLY A 58 15.89 -1.20 11.05
C GLY A 58 16.86 -0.60 10.01
N SER A 59 16.42 -0.43 8.77
CA SER A 59 17.22 0.14 7.68
C SER A 59 17.16 1.67 7.65
N LEU A 60 16.21 2.27 8.37
CA LEU A 60 15.93 3.70 8.31
C LEU A 60 16.73 4.53 9.31
N GLU A 61 17.15 5.70 8.84
CA GLU A 61 17.72 6.71 9.71
C GLU A 61 16.65 7.31 10.62
N VAL A 62 16.91 7.25 11.92
CA VAL A 62 15.96 7.61 13.00
C VAL A 62 15.52 9.07 12.97
N ARG A 63 16.24 9.96 12.27
CA ARG A 63 16.00 11.41 12.26
C ARG A 63 15.17 11.91 11.07
N ASN A 64 14.88 11.07 10.08
CA ASN A 64 14.19 11.52 8.88
C ASN A 64 12.66 11.41 9.02
N SER A 65 11.98 12.55 9.04
CA SER A 65 10.51 12.63 9.20
C SER A 65 9.75 11.96 8.05
N VAL A 66 10.28 12.06 6.82
CA VAL A 66 9.63 11.53 5.61
C VAL A 66 9.59 10.01 5.63
N THR A 67 10.70 9.36 6.00
CA THR A 67 10.77 7.89 6.06
C THR A 67 10.04 7.33 7.28
N HIS A 68 10.02 8.07 8.39
CA HIS A 68 9.16 7.73 9.53
C HIS A 68 7.69 7.73 9.11
N GLN A 69 7.22 8.79 8.45
CA GLN A 69 5.86 8.86 7.93
C GLN A 69 5.55 7.73 6.94
N ALA A 70 6.48 7.45 6.01
CA ALA A 70 6.34 6.34 5.06
C ALA A 70 6.17 4.98 5.76
N THR A 71 6.92 4.75 6.84
CA THR A 71 6.88 3.47 7.56
C THR A 71 5.58 3.30 8.34
N VAL A 72 5.10 4.36 8.99
CA VAL A 72 3.80 4.33 9.68
C VAL A 72 2.66 4.14 8.67
N PHE A 73 2.74 4.83 7.53
CA PHE A 73 1.81 4.64 6.42
C PHE A 73 1.87 3.22 5.83
N ALA A 74 3.06 2.66 5.65
CA ALA A 74 3.26 1.31 5.18
C ALA A 74 2.60 0.28 6.10
N ASN A 75 2.78 0.44 7.41
CA ASN A 75 2.08 -0.37 8.40
C ASN A 75 0.55 -0.23 8.23
N ALA A 76 0.03 0.99 8.09
CA ALA A 76 -1.40 1.24 7.94
C ALA A 76 -1.98 0.58 6.67
N VAL A 77 -1.26 0.61 5.55
CA VAL A 77 -1.66 -0.02 4.29
C VAL A 77 -1.66 -1.54 4.42
N MET A 78 -0.59 -2.12 4.99
CA MET A 78 -0.51 -3.57 5.23
C MET A 78 -1.64 -4.07 6.14
N HIS A 79 -2.02 -3.28 7.14
CA HIS A 79 -3.05 -3.63 8.13
C HIS A 79 -4.44 -3.04 7.84
N THR A 80 -4.69 -2.49 6.65
CA THR A 80 -5.97 -1.82 6.36
C THR A 80 -7.16 -2.76 6.56
N GLY A 81 -8.09 -2.37 7.45
CA GLY A 81 -9.32 -3.12 7.76
C GLY A 81 -9.12 -4.41 8.58
N THR A 82 -7.92 -4.68 9.10
CA THR A 82 -7.64 -5.88 9.92
C THR A 82 -7.79 -5.64 11.42
N THR A 83 -7.95 -4.38 11.88
CA THR A 83 -8.08 -3.98 13.30
C THR A 83 -6.94 -4.42 14.21
N VAL A 84 -5.80 -4.86 13.64
CA VAL A 84 -4.63 -5.31 14.39
C VAL A 84 -3.65 -4.16 14.56
N ASP A 85 -3.43 -3.76 15.82
CA ASP A 85 -2.53 -2.65 16.19
C ASP A 85 -1.17 -3.10 16.75
N THR A 86 -0.81 -4.38 16.59
CA THR A 86 0.39 -4.99 17.21
C THR A 86 1.66 -4.19 16.95
N PHE A 87 1.84 -3.71 15.72
CA PHE A 87 3.01 -2.90 15.37
C PHE A 87 3.08 -1.59 16.15
N ILE A 88 1.94 -0.92 16.38
CA ILE A 88 1.91 0.35 17.13
C ILE A 88 2.17 0.09 18.60
N THR A 89 1.56 -0.95 19.18
CA THR A 89 1.73 -1.27 20.61
C THR A 89 3.16 -1.69 20.95
N GLU A 90 3.82 -2.44 20.06
CA GLU A 90 5.22 -2.86 20.26
C GLU A 90 6.22 -1.70 20.05
N ASN A 91 5.87 -0.69 19.26
CA ASN A 91 6.78 0.38 18.84
C ASN A 91 6.43 1.77 19.39
N LEU A 92 5.75 1.86 20.53
CA LEU A 92 5.28 3.11 21.13
C LEU A 92 6.40 4.15 21.33
N GLU A 93 7.58 3.74 21.82
CA GLU A 93 8.72 4.66 22.01
C GLU A 93 9.24 5.25 20.70
N TRP A 94 9.15 4.48 19.61
CA TRP A 94 9.53 4.94 18.29
C TRP A 94 8.48 5.90 17.73
N LEU A 95 7.18 5.57 17.87
CA LEU A 95 6.07 6.41 17.41
C LEU A 95 6.01 7.78 18.12
N LYS A 96 6.33 7.82 19.42
CA LYS A 96 6.39 9.06 20.22
C LYS A 96 7.40 10.09 19.68
N ARG A 97 8.37 9.66 18.87
CA ARG A 97 9.38 10.54 18.25
C ARG A 97 8.84 11.31 17.05
N ALA A 98 7.72 10.90 16.47
CA ALA A 98 7.05 11.67 15.44
C ALA A 98 6.76 13.09 15.96
N THR A 99 6.92 14.12 15.13
CA THR A 99 6.60 15.51 15.49
C THR A 99 5.69 16.13 14.42
N ASN A 100 4.88 17.12 14.80
CA ASN A 100 4.02 17.90 13.90
C ASN A 100 3.11 17.01 13.02
N TRP A 101 3.15 17.19 11.70
CA TRP A 101 2.36 16.44 10.73
C TRP A 101 2.65 14.94 10.67
N ALA A 102 3.83 14.50 11.12
CA ALA A 102 4.10 13.07 11.27
C ALA A 102 3.25 12.45 12.39
N LYS A 103 2.97 13.19 13.48
CA LYS A 103 2.01 12.76 14.51
C LYS A 103 0.59 12.72 13.96
N PHE A 104 0.19 13.76 13.21
CA PHE A 104 -1.12 13.79 12.54
C PHE A 104 -1.33 12.57 11.66
N SER A 105 -0.34 12.27 10.80
CA SER A 105 -0.35 11.09 9.92
C SER A 105 -0.37 9.79 10.71
N ALA A 106 0.37 9.70 11.82
CA ALA A 106 0.39 8.49 12.64
C ALA A 106 -0.98 8.20 13.27
N THR A 107 -1.69 9.22 13.75
CA THR A 107 -3.06 9.05 14.25
C THR A 107 -4.03 8.73 13.11
N ALA A 108 -3.89 9.37 11.95
CA ALA A 108 -4.69 9.07 10.76
C ALA A 108 -4.55 7.61 10.27
N CYS A 109 -3.34 7.05 10.38
CA CYS A 109 -3.02 5.67 10.05
C CYS A 109 -3.82 4.66 10.88
N VAL A 110 -4.10 4.96 12.16
CA VAL A 110 -4.97 4.14 13.01
C VAL A 110 -6.38 4.04 12.38
N GLY A 111 -6.88 5.13 11.77
CA GLY A 111 -8.16 5.12 11.05
C GLY A 111 -8.19 4.17 9.85
N MET A 112 -7.07 4.06 9.12
CA MET A 112 -6.97 3.11 8.00
C MET A 112 -6.97 1.65 8.49
N MET A 113 -6.29 1.34 9.59
CA MET A 113 -6.23 -0.01 10.14
C MET A 113 -7.59 -0.47 10.68
N HIS A 114 -8.35 0.45 11.28
CA HIS A 114 -9.70 0.20 11.83
C HIS A 114 -10.82 0.50 10.84
N LYS A 115 -10.51 0.62 9.54
CA LYS A 115 -11.52 0.87 8.51
C LYS A 115 -12.62 -0.19 8.55
N GLY A 116 -13.87 0.26 8.65
CA GLY A 116 -15.05 -0.62 8.73
C GLY A 116 -15.54 -0.94 10.14
N CYS A 117 -14.82 -0.54 11.20
CA CYS A 117 -15.30 -0.67 12.59
C CYS A 117 -16.33 0.40 12.99
N ILE A 118 -17.53 0.38 12.38
CA ILE A 118 -18.55 1.42 12.61
C ILE A 118 -18.99 1.50 14.09
N ASN A 119 -19.19 0.34 14.74
CA ASN A 119 -19.75 0.30 16.11
C ASN A 119 -18.72 0.64 17.20
N SER A 120 -17.44 0.32 16.97
CA SER A 120 -16.38 0.47 17.99
C SER A 120 -15.44 1.64 17.71
N SER A 121 -15.63 2.40 16.63
CA SER A 121 -14.70 3.45 16.20
C SER A 121 -14.42 4.49 17.28
N LEU A 122 -15.46 4.92 18.02
CA LEU A 122 -15.33 5.91 19.09
C LEU A 122 -14.55 5.37 20.29
N ASN A 123 -14.68 4.07 20.57
CA ASN A 123 -13.95 3.43 21.67
C ASN A 123 -12.47 3.28 21.33
N VAL A 124 -12.15 2.87 20.10
CA VAL A 124 -10.77 2.75 19.62
C VAL A 124 -10.06 4.10 19.62
N MET A 125 -10.76 5.16 19.20
CA MET A 125 -10.18 6.51 19.09
C MET A 125 -10.31 7.33 20.38
N LYS A 126 -10.93 6.81 21.44
CA LYS A 126 -11.29 7.58 22.64
C LYS A 126 -10.09 8.30 23.26
N GLU A 127 -8.93 7.66 23.28
CA GLU A 127 -7.68 8.21 23.83
C GLU A 127 -7.08 9.33 22.98
N TYR A 128 -7.40 9.36 21.68
CA TYR A 128 -6.90 10.35 20.72
C TYR A 128 -7.89 11.48 20.41
N LEU A 129 -9.17 11.28 20.74
CA LEU A 129 -10.22 12.28 20.52
C LEU A 129 -10.10 13.46 21.50
N PRO A 130 -10.48 14.67 21.07
CA PRO A 130 -10.47 15.84 21.95
C PRO A 130 -11.45 15.63 23.11
N GLN A 131 -10.93 15.54 24.33
CA GLN A 131 -11.73 15.46 25.55
C GLN A 131 -11.60 16.76 26.35
N PRO A 132 -12.72 17.32 26.85
CA PRO A 132 -12.67 18.52 27.69
C PRO A 132 -11.84 18.25 28.95
N GLY A 133 -10.69 18.91 29.07
CA GLY A 133 -9.78 18.81 30.22
C GLY A 133 -8.51 17.97 30.00
N MET A 134 -8.36 17.30 28.86
CA MET A 134 -7.15 16.54 28.52
C MET A 134 -6.50 17.15 27.28
N HIS A 135 -5.38 17.84 27.44
CA HIS A 135 -4.66 18.48 26.33
C HIS A 135 -3.71 17.48 25.67
N SER A 136 -4.15 16.82 24.60
CA SER A 136 -3.25 16.12 23.70
C SER A 136 -2.63 17.12 22.71
N SER A 137 -1.72 16.65 21.85
CA SER A 137 -1.20 17.51 20.78
C SER A 137 -2.31 17.83 19.78
N PRO A 138 -2.48 19.09 19.31
CA PRO A 138 -3.50 19.45 18.32
C PRO A 138 -3.43 18.61 17.03
N TYR A 139 -2.23 18.17 16.65
CA TYR A 139 -2.00 17.26 15.53
C TYR A 139 -2.60 15.87 15.75
N SER A 140 -2.54 15.36 16.99
CA SER A 140 -3.13 14.07 17.32
C SER A 140 -4.65 14.16 17.34
N GLU A 141 -5.21 15.23 17.92
CA GLU A 141 -6.66 15.45 17.98
C GLU A 141 -7.25 15.65 16.57
N GLY A 142 -6.62 16.48 15.74
CA GLY A 142 -7.00 16.65 14.34
C GLY A 142 -6.86 15.34 13.54
N GLY A 143 -5.77 14.61 13.76
CA GLY A 143 -5.55 13.30 13.13
C GLY A 143 -6.60 12.26 13.53
N ALA A 144 -7.11 12.31 14.77
CA ALA A 144 -8.17 11.42 15.25
C ALA A 144 -9.52 11.71 14.58
N LEU A 145 -9.85 12.99 14.34
CA LEU A 145 -11.07 13.38 13.61
C LEU A 145 -11.00 12.92 12.15
N TYR A 146 -9.82 13.04 11.52
CA TYR A 146 -9.61 12.52 10.17
C TYR A 146 -9.68 10.99 10.12
N ALA A 147 -9.07 10.31 11.10
CA ALA A 147 -9.14 8.86 11.25
C ALA A 147 -10.58 8.36 11.38
N LEU A 148 -11.41 9.07 12.14
CA LEU A 148 -12.82 8.76 12.31
C LEU A 148 -13.59 8.86 10.98
N GLY A 149 -13.28 9.88 10.16
CA GLY A 149 -13.84 9.99 8.81
C GLY A 149 -13.40 8.87 7.87
N LEU A 150 -12.15 8.41 7.95
CA LEU A 150 -11.65 7.27 7.18
C LEU A 150 -12.37 5.95 7.54
N ILE A 151 -12.69 5.75 8.82
CA ILE A 151 -13.45 4.58 9.29
C ILE A 151 -14.88 4.60 8.76
N HIS A 152 -15.51 5.77 8.80
CA HIS A 152 -16.92 5.99 8.42
C HIS A 152 -17.10 6.45 6.97
N ALA A 153 -16.11 6.24 6.11
CA ALA A 153 -16.18 6.68 4.72
C ALA A 153 -17.43 6.10 4.03
N HIS A 154 -18.22 6.97 3.39
CA HIS A 154 -19.49 6.65 2.73
C HIS A 154 -20.65 6.20 3.67
N HIS A 155 -20.42 6.05 4.98
CA HIS A 155 -21.39 5.49 5.94
C HIS A 155 -21.50 6.32 7.24
N GLY A 156 -21.48 7.64 7.12
CA GLY A 156 -21.33 8.54 8.28
C GLY A 156 -22.60 8.97 9.03
N SER A 157 -23.79 8.44 8.73
CA SER A 157 -25.06 9.00 9.24
C SER A 157 -25.13 9.20 10.77
N GLY A 158 -24.48 8.33 11.55
CA GLY A 158 -24.37 8.46 13.00
C GLY A 158 -23.30 9.44 13.50
N ILE A 159 -22.22 9.65 12.75
CA ILE A 159 -21.04 10.41 13.20
C ILE A 159 -20.96 11.84 12.64
N LEU A 160 -21.69 12.13 11.58
CA LEU A 160 -21.70 13.46 10.95
C LEU A 160 -22.02 14.58 11.94
N ARG A 161 -22.99 14.37 12.85
CA ARG A 161 -23.31 15.35 13.90
C ARG A 161 -22.18 15.55 14.88
N TYR A 162 -21.48 14.49 15.25
CA TYR A 162 -20.32 14.58 16.14
C TYR A 162 -19.18 15.36 15.47
N LEU A 163 -18.89 15.08 14.19
CA LEU A 163 -17.85 15.78 13.43
C LEU A 163 -18.20 17.25 13.15
N SER A 164 -19.45 17.57 12.82
CA SER A 164 -19.91 18.97 12.67
C SER A 164 -19.83 19.72 14.00
N ASN A 165 -20.26 19.12 15.11
CA ASN A 165 -20.09 19.72 16.44
C ASN A 165 -18.62 19.90 16.80
N ALA A 166 -17.75 18.92 16.48
CA ALA A 166 -16.32 19.03 16.69
C ALA A 166 -15.73 20.19 15.85
N LEU A 167 -16.14 20.35 14.59
CA LEU A 167 -15.71 21.44 13.72
C LEU A 167 -16.13 22.81 14.29
N ARG A 168 -17.41 22.96 14.68
CA ARG A 168 -17.93 24.20 15.29
C ARG A 168 -17.23 24.53 16.62
N ASN A 169 -16.83 23.52 17.38
CA ASN A 169 -16.12 23.67 18.66
C ASN A 169 -14.59 23.75 18.52
N SER A 170 -14.02 23.57 17.32
CA SER A 170 -12.57 23.51 17.10
C SER A 170 -11.84 24.84 17.31
N GLY A 171 -12.58 25.93 17.54
CA GLY A 171 -12.02 27.28 17.65
C GLY A 171 -11.27 27.66 16.37
N ASN A 172 -10.15 28.38 16.51
CA ASN A 172 -9.31 28.84 15.39
C ASN A 172 -8.05 27.98 15.16
N ASN A 173 -8.03 26.74 15.67
CA ASN A 173 -6.89 25.84 15.52
C ASN A 173 -6.91 25.16 14.15
N GLU A 174 -5.99 25.58 13.28
CA GLU A 174 -5.91 25.11 11.89
C GLU A 174 -5.81 23.59 11.74
N THR A 175 -5.09 22.92 12.64
CA THR A 175 -4.81 21.47 12.57
C THR A 175 -6.04 20.63 12.89
N ILE A 176 -6.83 21.06 13.87
CA ILE A 176 -8.07 20.39 14.27
C ILE A 176 -9.14 20.65 13.21
N GLN A 177 -9.28 21.90 12.74
CA GLN A 177 -10.18 22.25 11.64
C GLN A 177 -9.85 21.46 10.37
N HIS A 178 -8.57 21.31 10.03
CA HIS A 178 -8.13 20.52 8.87
C HIS A 178 -8.58 19.06 8.97
N GLY A 179 -8.31 18.40 10.10
CA GLY A 179 -8.73 17.01 10.33
C GLY A 179 -10.24 16.83 10.40
N ALA A 180 -10.95 17.77 11.00
CA ALA A 180 -12.41 17.80 11.06
C ALA A 180 -13.04 17.97 9.68
N CYS A 181 -12.53 18.87 8.84
CA CYS A 181 -13.01 19.10 7.47
C CYS A 181 -12.83 17.84 6.61
N LEU A 182 -11.63 17.25 6.59
CA LEU A 182 -11.39 16.01 5.83
C LEU A 182 -12.23 14.84 6.36
N GLY A 183 -12.35 14.72 7.68
CA GLY A 183 -13.17 13.69 8.32
C GLY A 183 -14.65 13.82 7.96
N LEU A 184 -15.17 15.06 7.98
CA LEU A 184 -16.55 15.38 7.61
C LEU A 184 -16.80 15.13 6.13
N GLY A 185 -15.87 15.52 5.25
CA GLY A 185 -15.94 15.27 3.81
C GLY A 185 -15.99 13.78 3.47
N LEU A 186 -15.16 12.96 4.14
CA LEU A 186 -15.17 11.50 3.96
C LEU A 186 -16.45 10.83 4.48
N ALA A 187 -16.91 11.23 5.67
CA ALA A 187 -18.13 10.69 6.28
C ALA A 187 -19.40 11.12 5.52
N GLY A 188 -19.39 12.35 4.98
CA GLY A 188 -20.50 12.98 4.26
C GLY A 188 -20.41 12.86 2.74
N MET A 189 -19.53 12.00 2.24
CA MET A 189 -19.28 11.86 0.81
C MET A 189 -20.55 11.51 0.04
N ALA A 190 -20.84 12.29 -1.01
CA ALA A 190 -22.03 12.16 -1.86
C ALA A 190 -23.39 12.23 -1.15
N THR A 191 -23.47 12.89 0.01
CA THR A 191 -24.74 13.10 0.71
C THR A 191 -25.55 14.27 0.15
N GLY A 192 -24.89 15.25 -0.50
CA GLY A 192 -25.54 16.45 -1.00
C GLY A 192 -26.14 17.33 0.10
N ASN A 193 -25.68 17.22 1.34
CA ASN A 193 -26.23 17.97 2.46
C ASN A 193 -25.74 19.42 2.44
N GLU A 194 -26.67 20.37 2.28
CA GLU A 194 -26.37 21.81 2.27
C GLU A 194 -25.88 22.33 3.63
N GLU A 195 -26.34 21.76 4.76
CA GLU A 195 -25.89 22.20 6.08
C GLU A 195 -24.39 21.98 6.27
N LEU A 196 -23.89 20.82 5.82
CA LEU A 196 -22.45 20.51 5.89
C LEU A 196 -21.65 21.39 4.94
N TYR A 197 -22.22 21.73 3.78
CA TYR A 197 -21.60 22.63 2.82
C TYR A 197 -21.44 24.04 3.40
N GLU A 198 -22.46 24.59 4.05
CA GLU A 198 -22.37 25.91 4.69
C GLU A 198 -21.40 25.89 5.89
N ASP A 199 -21.39 24.84 6.71
CA ASP A 199 -20.40 24.67 7.79
C ASP A 199 -18.95 24.70 7.24
N LEU A 200 -18.68 24.01 6.13
CA LEU A 200 -17.36 23.98 5.49
C LEU A 200 -17.02 25.31 4.82
N ARG A 201 -18.02 25.99 4.24
CA ARG A 201 -17.87 27.30 3.61
C ARG A 201 -17.42 28.35 4.62
N VAL A 202 -17.94 28.32 5.85
CA VAL A 202 -17.48 29.22 6.93
C VAL A 202 -15.99 29.04 7.21
N VAL A 203 -15.51 27.80 7.21
CA VAL A 203 -14.07 27.49 7.39
C VAL A 203 -13.26 27.94 6.19
N LEU A 204 -13.78 27.78 4.97
CA LEU A 204 -13.12 28.24 3.75
C LEU A 204 -12.91 29.76 3.79
N PHE A 205 -13.93 30.54 4.17
CA PHE A 205 -13.86 32.00 4.30
C PHE A 205 -13.04 32.53 5.48
N SER A 206 -12.58 31.64 6.39
CA SER A 206 -11.63 32.03 7.43
C SER A 206 -10.22 32.31 6.89
N ASP A 207 -9.97 32.03 5.61
CA ASP A 207 -8.73 32.29 4.86
C ASP A 207 -7.47 31.67 5.49
N ASN A 208 -7.65 30.54 6.18
CA ASN A 208 -6.53 29.75 6.66
C ASN A 208 -6.03 28.80 5.57
N ALA A 209 -4.73 28.88 5.22
CA ALA A 209 -4.15 28.09 4.14
C ALA A 209 -4.31 26.56 4.30
N VAL A 210 -4.19 26.00 5.51
CA VAL A 210 -4.23 24.54 5.73
C VAL A 210 -5.65 24.04 5.94
N ALA A 211 -6.45 24.76 6.72
CA ALA A 211 -7.86 24.39 6.93
C ALA A 211 -8.68 24.61 5.66
N GLY A 212 -8.39 25.68 4.90
CA GLY A 212 -9.06 26.00 3.64
C GLY A 212 -8.83 24.97 2.52
N GLU A 213 -7.63 24.38 2.43
CA GLU A 213 -7.37 23.26 1.50
C GLU A 213 -8.28 22.06 1.81
N ALA A 214 -8.38 21.70 3.10
CA ALA A 214 -9.27 20.63 3.54
C ALA A 214 -10.75 20.96 3.35
N ALA A 215 -11.15 22.21 3.61
CA ALA A 215 -12.52 22.67 3.41
C ALA A 215 -12.92 22.59 1.94
N GLY A 216 -12.09 23.08 1.01
CA GLY A 216 -12.35 23.01 -0.43
C GLY A 216 -12.48 21.57 -0.93
N LEU A 217 -11.60 20.66 -0.48
CA LEU A 217 -11.71 19.23 -0.79
C LEU A 217 -12.97 18.60 -0.19
N ALA A 218 -13.28 18.91 1.07
CA ALA A 218 -14.44 18.37 1.77
C ALA A 218 -15.76 18.84 1.14
N MET A 219 -15.85 20.09 0.70
CA MET A 219 -17.01 20.62 -0.03
C MET A 219 -17.24 19.82 -1.31
N GLY A 220 -16.17 19.54 -2.06
CA GLY A 220 -16.24 18.69 -3.26
C GLY A 220 -16.63 17.24 -2.97
N LEU A 221 -16.18 16.67 -1.85
CA LEU A 221 -16.57 15.32 -1.41
C LEU A 221 -18.06 15.24 -1.01
N VAL A 222 -18.57 16.24 -0.29
CA VAL A 222 -20.00 16.27 0.13
C VAL A 222 -20.91 16.45 -1.09
N MET A 223 -20.53 17.33 -2.02
CA MET A 223 -21.28 17.65 -3.24
C MET A 223 -20.86 16.80 -4.45
N LEU A 224 -20.28 15.63 -4.21
CA LEU A 224 -19.77 14.74 -5.24
C LEU A 224 -20.89 14.30 -6.21
N GLY A 225 -20.73 14.60 -7.50
CA GLY A 225 -21.66 14.22 -8.56
C GLY A 225 -22.99 15.00 -8.59
N THR A 226 -23.21 16.01 -7.73
CA THR A 226 -24.45 16.80 -7.73
C THR A 226 -24.52 17.77 -8.90
N ALA A 227 -23.37 18.19 -9.46
CA ALA A 227 -23.26 19.21 -10.50
C ALA A 227 -23.97 20.53 -10.15
N SER A 228 -23.92 20.93 -8.89
CA SER A 228 -24.50 22.20 -8.44
C SER A 228 -23.73 23.39 -9.00
N GLU A 229 -24.37 24.16 -9.89
CA GLU A 229 -23.80 25.39 -10.46
C GLU A 229 -23.48 26.43 -9.38
N LYS A 230 -24.34 26.54 -8.36
CA LYS A 230 -24.12 27.45 -7.23
C LYS A 230 -22.80 27.16 -6.53
N ALA A 231 -22.56 25.89 -6.19
CA ALA A 231 -21.35 25.50 -5.48
C ALA A 231 -20.09 25.75 -6.31
N VAL A 232 -20.15 25.44 -7.61
CA VAL A 232 -19.03 25.66 -8.53
C VAL A 232 -18.72 27.14 -8.72
N GLN A 233 -19.74 27.99 -8.89
CA GLN A 233 -19.54 29.43 -9.05
C GLN A 233 -18.99 30.08 -7.78
N GLU A 234 -19.50 29.72 -6.61
CA GLU A 234 -18.99 30.21 -5.32
C GLU A 234 -17.53 29.80 -5.10
N MET A 235 -17.20 28.53 -5.36
CA MET A 235 -15.84 28.00 -5.25
C MET A 235 -14.89 28.68 -6.23
N LEU A 236 -15.31 28.87 -7.49
CA LEU A 236 -14.49 29.53 -8.50
C LEU A 236 -14.25 31.01 -8.19
N ALA A 237 -15.28 31.73 -7.73
CA ALA A 237 -15.15 33.13 -7.32
C ALA A 237 -14.14 33.25 -6.17
N TYR A 238 -14.25 32.40 -5.15
CA TYR A 238 -13.32 32.43 -4.03
C TYR A 238 -11.89 32.06 -4.43
N ALA A 239 -11.72 31.10 -5.35
CA ALA A 239 -10.40 30.72 -5.85
C ALA A 239 -9.66 31.89 -6.52
N HIS A 240 -10.38 32.82 -7.17
CA HIS A 240 -9.80 34.02 -7.77
C HIS A 240 -9.48 35.14 -6.77
N GLU A 241 -10.18 35.17 -5.63
CA GLU A 241 -9.97 36.18 -4.59
C GLU A 241 -8.79 35.82 -3.68
N THR A 242 -8.65 34.54 -3.34
CA THR A 242 -7.59 34.07 -2.43
C THR A 242 -6.20 34.17 -3.04
N GLN A 243 -5.20 34.45 -2.20
CA GLN A 243 -3.78 34.42 -2.58
C GLN A 243 -3.09 33.12 -2.14
N HIS A 244 -3.79 32.26 -1.40
CA HIS A 244 -3.23 31.03 -0.85
C HIS A 244 -3.34 29.87 -1.83
N GLU A 245 -2.22 29.49 -2.44
CA GLU A 245 -2.12 28.37 -3.41
C GLU A 245 -2.74 27.06 -2.91
N LYS A 246 -2.64 26.77 -1.60
CA LYS A 246 -3.24 25.56 -1.00
C LYS A 246 -4.76 25.56 -1.06
N ILE A 247 -5.37 26.71 -0.81
CA ILE A 247 -6.83 26.88 -0.89
C ILE A 247 -7.26 26.73 -2.34
N ILE A 248 -6.59 27.43 -3.26
CA ILE A 248 -6.86 27.34 -4.71
C ILE A 248 -6.77 25.88 -5.16
N ARG A 249 -5.74 25.13 -4.74
CA ARG A 249 -5.60 23.70 -5.08
C ARG A 249 -6.74 22.85 -4.52
N GLY A 250 -7.07 22.99 -3.23
CA GLY A 250 -8.14 22.23 -2.59
C GLY A 250 -9.50 22.51 -3.24
N VAL A 251 -9.77 23.77 -3.57
CA VAL A 251 -10.99 24.22 -4.26
C VAL A 251 -11.02 23.72 -5.71
N ALA A 252 -9.89 23.79 -6.44
CA ALA A 252 -9.78 23.31 -7.81
C ALA A 252 -10.05 21.80 -7.93
N LEU A 253 -9.52 21.00 -7.00
CA LEU A 253 -9.87 19.59 -6.88
C LEU A 253 -11.32 19.39 -6.42
N GLY A 254 -11.83 20.19 -5.49
CA GLY A 254 -13.21 20.12 -5.03
C GLY A 254 -14.22 20.34 -6.17
N MET A 255 -13.97 21.33 -7.05
CA MET A 255 -14.77 21.56 -8.26
C MET A 255 -14.72 20.37 -9.22
N ALA A 256 -13.55 19.76 -9.41
CA ALA A 256 -13.41 18.55 -10.22
C ALA A 256 -14.25 17.39 -9.66
N LEU A 257 -14.33 17.23 -8.34
CA LEU A 257 -15.15 16.20 -7.70
C LEU A 257 -16.66 16.45 -7.89
N ILE A 258 -17.12 17.70 -7.78
CA ILE A 258 -18.54 18.03 -8.00
C ILE A 258 -19.05 17.57 -9.38
N MET A 259 -18.17 17.64 -10.41
CA MET A 259 -18.47 17.24 -11.78
C MET A 259 -18.28 15.75 -12.09
N TYR A 260 -18.12 14.91 -11.07
CA TYR A 260 -17.92 13.47 -11.25
C TYR A 260 -19.05 12.81 -12.09
N GLY A 261 -18.67 12.12 -13.16
CA GLY A 261 -19.59 11.33 -14.00
C GLY A 261 -20.57 12.14 -14.86
N ARG A 262 -20.33 13.44 -15.07
CA ARG A 262 -21.21 14.33 -15.85
C ARG A 262 -20.87 14.45 -17.34
N GLU A 263 -19.74 13.88 -17.77
CA GLU A 263 -19.30 13.86 -19.18
C GLU A 263 -19.38 15.26 -19.82
N GLU A 264 -20.15 15.43 -20.90
CA GLU A 264 -20.30 16.69 -21.64
C GLU A 264 -20.85 17.85 -20.77
N GLY A 265 -21.60 17.53 -19.72
CA GLY A 265 -22.12 18.53 -18.79
C GLY A 265 -21.04 19.28 -18.00
N ALA A 266 -19.81 18.75 -17.97
CA ALA A 266 -18.66 19.39 -17.32
C ALA A 266 -17.81 20.24 -18.29
N ASP A 267 -18.08 20.20 -19.61
CA ASP A 267 -17.21 20.81 -20.61
C ASP A 267 -17.09 22.33 -20.47
N THR A 268 -18.16 23.00 -20.06
CA THR A 268 -18.16 24.46 -19.82
C THR A 268 -17.16 24.85 -18.74
N LEU A 269 -17.18 24.15 -17.60
CA LEU A 269 -16.24 24.35 -16.50
C LEU A 269 -14.82 23.97 -16.92
N ILE A 270 -14.65 22.84 -17.63
CA ILE A 270 -13.34 22.39 -18.11
C ILE A 270 -12.70 23.43 -19.02
N GLU A 271 -13.46 24.01 -19.95
CA GLU A 271 -12.95 25.04 -20.86
C GLU A 271 -12.60 26.34 -20.15
N GLN A 272 -13.42 26.73 -19.16
CA GLN A 272 -13.13 27.89 -18.32
C GLN A 272 -11.84 27.70 -17.53
N LEU A 273 -11.69 26.57 -16.82
CA LEU A 273 -10.49 26.27 -16.03
C LEU A 273 -9.24 26.08 -16.90
N SER A 274 -9.36 25.46 -18.07
CA SER A 274 -8.20 25.20 -18.94
C SER A 274 -7.64 26.46 -19.59
N ARG A 275 -8.44 27.52 -19.73
CA ARG A 275 -8.02 28.82 -20.29
C ARG A 275 -7.60 29.83 -19.23
N ASP A 276 -7.67 29.44 -17.96
CA ASP A 276 -7.32 30.30 -16.86
C ASP A 276 -5.83 30.70 -16.87
N LYS A 277 -5.55 31.90 -16.38
CA LYS A 277 -4.18 32.40 -16.20
C LYS A 277 -3.46 31.62 -15.10
N ASP A 278 -4.17 31.25 -14.03
CA ASP A 278 -3.59 30.52 -12.90
C ASP A 278 -3.31 29.06 -13.28
N PRO A 279 -2.04 28.59 -13.20
CA PRO A 279 -1.69 27.19 -13.41
C PRO A 279 -2.41 26.22 -12.47
N ILE A 280 -2.75 26.61 -11.24
CA ILE A 280 -3.41 25.73 -10.26
C ILE A 280 -4.88 25.48 -10.65
N LEU A 281 -5.54 26.47 -11.25
CA LEU A 281 -6.89 26.29 -11.80
C LEU A 281 -6.86 25.42 -13.05
N ARG A 282 -5.87 25.60 -13.93
CA ARG A 282 -5.65 24.69 -15.08
C ARG A 282 -5.39 23.26 -14.62
N TYR A 283 -4.63 23.09 -13.54
CA TYR A 283 -4.39 21.80 -12.88
C TYR A 283 -5.70 21.14 -12.45
N GLY A 284 -6.58 21.87 -11.76
CA GLY A 284 -7.93 21.39 -11.42
C GLY A 284 -8.79 21.05 -12.63
N GLY A 285 -8.66 21.82 -13.72
CA GLY A 285 -9.32 21.53 -15.00
C GLY A 285 -8.95 20.17 -15.57
N MET A 286 -7.69 19.74 -15.44
CA MET A 286 -7.27 18.40 -15.88
C MET A 286 -7.90 17.29 -15.03
N TYR A 287 -7.97 17.49 -13.71
CA TYR A 287 -8.67 16.54 -12.83
C TYR A 287 -10.19 16.55 -13.05
N ALA A 288 -10.78 17.68 -13.45
CA ALA A 288 -12.20 17.75 -13.83
C ALA A 288 -12.48 16.91 -15.08
N ILE A 289 -11.57 16.90 -16.06
CA ILE A 289 -11.66 15.96 -17.20
C ILE A 289 -11.57 14.51 -16.69
N ALA A 290 -10.63 14.20 -15.81
CA ALA A 290 -10.44 12.85 -15.28
C ALA A 290 -11.67 12.31 -14.53
N THR A 291 -12.30 13.13 -13.68
CA THR A 291 -13.47 12.74 -12.89
C THR A 291 -14.76 12.73 -13.70
N ALA A 292 -14.92 13.65 -14.66
CA ALA A 292 -16.10 13.69 -15.54
C ALA A 292 -16.10 12.51 -16.53
N TYR A 293 -14.96 12.23 -17.16
CA TYR A 293 -14.81 11.22 -18.22
C TYR A 293 -14.18 9.90 -17.74
N SER A 294 -14.10 9.67 -16.42
CA SER A 294 -13.50 8.44 -15.86
C SER A 294 -14.14 7.19 -16.47
N GLY A 295 -13.33 6.27 -16.99
CA GLY A 295 -13.77 4.99 -17.54
C GLY A 295 -14.67 5.06 -18.80
N THR A 296 -14.71 6.20 -19.49
CA THR A 296 -15.49 6.35 -20.75
C THR A 296 -14.68 6.03 -22.00
N GLY A 297 -13.35 6.21 -21.96
CA GLY A 297 -12.49 6.06 -23.15
C GLY A 297 -12.76 7.11 -24.24
N ASN A 298 -13.31 8.27 -23.91
CA ASN A 298 -13.66 9.29 -24.91
C ASN A 298 -12.40 9.90 -25.58
N ASN A 299 -12.36 9.82 -26.90
CA ASN A 299 -11.28 10.37 -27.72
C ASN A 299 -11.12 11.90 -27.61
N SER A 300 -12.22 12.65 -27.39
CA SER A 300 -12.14 14.10 -27.23
C SER A 300 -11.37 14.48 -25.96
N ALA A 301 -11.67 13.80 -24.84
CA ALA A 301 -11.01 13.97 -23.56
C ALA A 301 -9.52 13.57 -23.64
N ILE A 302 -9.21 12.43 -24.26
CA ILE A 302 -7.82 11.98 -24.47
C ILE A 302 -7.04 13.00 -25.29
N ARG A 303 -7.60 13.48 -26.41
CA ARG A 303 -6.95 14.48 -27.27
C ARG A 303 -6.69 15.79 -26.52
N ARG A 304 -7.65 16.25 -25.71
CA ARG A 304 -7.53 17.48 -24.91
C ARG A 304 -6.42 17.34 -23.85
N LEU A 305 -6.38 16.22 -23.12
CA LEU A 305 -5.33 15.93 -22.14
C LEU A 305 -3.94 15.84 -22.80
N LEU A 306 -3.81 15.12 -23.92
CA LEU A 306 -2.54 15.02 -24.66
C LEU A 306 -2.07 16.38 -25.20
N HIS A 307 -2.99 17.21 -25.69
CA HIS A 307 -2.65 18.55 -26.15
C HIS A 307 -2.07 19.39 -25.00
N VAL A 308 -2.76 19.44 -23.85
CA VAL A 308 -2.31 20.22 -22.68
C VAL A 308 -0.99 19.69 -22.13
N ALA A 309 -0.77 18.37 -22.13
CA ALA A 309 0.49 17.75 -21.69
C ALA A 309 1.72 18.22 -22.48
N VAL A 310 1.54 18.64 -23.74
CA VAL A 310 2.62 19.15 -24.61
C VAL A 310 2.63 20.68 -24.66
N SER A 311 1.46 21.31 -24.72
CA SER A 311 1.32 22.74 -24.99
C SER A 311 1.47 23.65 -23.77
N ASP A 312 1.10 23.19 -22.56
CA ASP A 312 1.14 24.05 -21.36
C ASP A 312 2.59 24.39 -20.98
N VAL A 313 2.82 25.51 -20.31
CA VAL A 313 4.16 25.90 -19.84
C VAL A 313 4.45 25.33 -18.45
N SER A 314 3.42 25.07 -17.63
CA SER A 314 3.58 24.60 -16.26
C SER A 314 3.79 23.08 -16.19
N ASP A 315 4.87 22.66 -15.53
CA ASP A 315 5.20 21.26 -15.30
C ASP A 315 4.15 20.51 -14.46
N ASP A 316 3.49 21.21 -13.52
CA ASP A 316 2.46 20.63 -12.67
C ASP A 316 1.19 20.28 -13.47
N VAL A 317 0.79 21.16 -14.39
CA VAL A 317 -0.34 20.93 -15.29
C VAL A 317 -0.01 19.80 -16.28
N ARG A 318 1.22 19.78 -16.81
CA ARG A 318 1.68 18.69 -17.69
C ARG A 318 1.64 17.33 -16.98
N ARG A 319 2.16 17.27 -15.74
CA ARG A 319 2.10 16.06 -14.90
C ARG A 319 0.65 15.61 -14.68
N ALA A 320 -0.22 16.55 -14.31
CA ALA A 320 -1.64 16.25 -14.08
C ALA A 320 -2.32 15.71 -15.34
N ALA A 321 -2.11 16.36 -16.49
CA ALA A 321 -2.72 15.96 -17.76
C ALA A 321 -2.39 14.51 -18.12
N VAL A 322 -1.12 14.10 -17.94
CA VAL A 322 -0.72 12.72 -18.20
C VAL A 322 -1.29 11.75 -17.16
N THR A 323 -1.21 12.05 -15.87
CA THR A 323 -1.81 11.21 -14.82
C THR A 323 -3.32 11.00 -15.06
N CYS A 324 -4.02 12.05 -15.51
CA CYS A 324 -5.45 12.04 -15.81
C CYS A 324 -5.84 11.09 -16.95
N LEU A 325 -4.94 10.79 -17.89
CA LEU A 325 -5.16 9.77 -18.92
C LEU A 325 -5.45 8.40 -18.30
N GLY A 326 -4.79 8.09 -17.18
CA GLY A 326 -5.00 6.83 -16.45
C GLY A 326 -6.45 6.65 -16.00
N PHE A 327 -7.12 7.73 -15.55
CA PHE A 327 -8.51 7.71 -15.10
C PHE A 327 -9.52 7.52 -16.25
N VAL A 328 -9.26 8.15 -17.40
CA VAL A 328 -10.13 8.04 -18.59
C VAL A 328 -10.04 6.63 -19.21
N LEU A 329 -8.85 6.02 -19.19
CA LEU A 329 -8.55 4.72 -19.80
C LEU A 329 -8.71 3.52 -18.84
N THR A 330 -9.26 3.69 -17.64
CA THR A 330 -9.43 2.61 -16.64
C THR A 330 -10.24 1.41 -17.14
N THR A 331 -11.14 1.59 -18.11
CA THR A 331 -11.93 0.50 -18.69
C THR A 331 -11.19 -0.27 -19.78
N ILE A 332 -10.14 0.32 -20.38
CA ILE A 332 -9.36 -0.29 -21.47
C ILE A 332 -7.86 -0.21 -21.10
N PRO A 333 -7.39 -1.05 -20.15
CA PRO A 333 -6.03 -0.97 -19.64
C PRO A 333 -4.96 -1.25 -20.70
N GLU A 334 -5.26 -2.06 -21.72
CA GLU A 334 -4.33 -2.43 -22.80
C GLU A 334 -3.90 -1.24 -23.67
N GLN A 335 -4.74 -0.22 -23.80
CA GLN A 335 -4.43 0.95 -24.62
C GLN A 335 -3.52 1.95 -23.88
N CYS A 336 -3.53 1.95 -22.55
CA CYS A 336 -2.82 2.96 -21.76
C CYS A 336 -1.30 2.93 -21.96
N PRO A 337 -0.59 1.78 -21.86
CA PRO A 337 0.86 1.73 -22.11
C PRO A 337 1.24 2.21 -23.51
N ARG A 338 0.41 1.93 -24.53
CA ARG A 338 0.68 2.31 -25.92
C ARG A 338 0.61 3.82 -26.14
N VAL A 339 -0.38 4.48 -25.54
CA VAL A 339 -0.53 5.95 -25.62
C VAL A 339 0.58 6.66 -24.83
N VAL A 340 0.96 6.08 -23.69
CA VAL A 340 1.89 6.70 -22.74
C VAL A 340 3.36 6.40 -23.06
N SER A 341 3.66 5.37 -23.86
CA SER A 341 5.04 4.97 -24.20
C SER A 341 5.89 6.12 -24.75
N LEU A 342 5.35 6.94 -25.67
CA LEU A 342 6.05 8.11 -26.20
C LEU A 342 6.29 9.21 -25.15
N LEU A 343 5.39 9.33 -24.18
CA LEU A 343 5.49 10.31 -23.09
C LEU A 343 6.48 9.86 -22.01
N ALA A 344 6.62 8.55 -21.81
CA ALA A 344 7.58 7.97 -20.88
C ALA A 344 9.04 8.25 -21.29
N GLU A 345 9.32 8.43 -22.59
CA GLU A 345 10.63 8.78 -23.12
C GLU A 345 10.87 10.31 -23.19
N SER A 346 9.94 11.11 -22.71
CA SER A 346 10.06 12.57 -22.74
C SER A 346 11.28 13.08 -21.98
N TYR A 347 11.88 14.16 -22.49
CA TYR A 347 12.97 14.86 -21.81
C TYR A 347 12.53 15.42 -20.45
N ASN A 348 11.26 15.84 -20.32
CA ASN A 348 10.74 16.44 -19.09
C ASN A 348 10.41 15.37 -18.04
N PRO A 349 11.06 15.39 -16.85
CA PRO A 349 10.82 14.39 -15.81
C PRO A 349 9.39 14.39 -15.25
N HIS A 350 8.68 15.54 -15.24
CA HIS A 350 7.31 15.62 -14.75
C HIS A 350 6.33 14.84 -15.63
N VAL A 351 6.57 14.85 -16.95
CA VAL A 351 5.81 14.06 -17.93
C VAL A 351 6.12 12.58 -17.77
N ARG A 352 7.38 12.21 -17.56
CA ARG A 352 7.77 10.82 -17.26
C ARG A 352 7.11 10.31 -15.98
N TYR A 353 7.12 11.12 -14.91
CA TYR A 353 6.45 10.77 -13.66
C TYR A 353 4.93 10.60 -13.86
N GLY A 354 4.27 11.54 -14.52
CA GLY A 354 2.83 11.42 -14.83
C GLY A 354 2.52 10.16 -15.65
N SER A 355 3.43 9.77 -16.55
CA SER A 355 3.35 8.55 -17.35
C SER A 355 3.37 7.29 -16.48
N THR A 356 4.27 7.21 -15.48
CA THR A 356 4.32 6.08 -14.54
C THR A 356 3.00 5.91 -13.78
N LEU A 357 2.47 7.01 -13.23
CA LEU A 357 1.22 6.97 -12.47
C LEU A 357 0.01 6.66 -13.35
N ALA A 358 -0.05 7.19 -14.58
CA ALA A 358 -1.13 6.89 -15.51
C ALA A 358 -1.23 5.38 -15.78
N VAL A 359 -0.10 4.73 -16.05
CA VAL A 359 -0.01 3.28 -16.24
C VAL A 359 -0.38 2.54 -14.96
N GLY A 360 0.12 2.98 -13.80
CA GLY A 360 -0.20 2.39 -12.50
C GLY A 360 -1.70 2.43 -12.17
N ILE A 361 -2.37 3.55 -12.46
CA ILE A 361 -3.80 3.75 -12.20
C ILE A 361 -4.66 2.95 -13.18
N ALA A 362 -4.34 3.00 -14.48
CA ALA A 362 -5.11 2.30 -15.51
C ALA A 362 -4.95 0.78 -15.42
N CYS A 363 -3.74 0.29 -15.16
CA CYS A 363 -3.42 -1.14 -15.15
C CYS A 363 -3.46 -1.77 -13.75
N ALA A 364 -4.01 -1.08 -12.74
CA ALA A 364 -4.09 -1.57 -11.36
C ALA A 364 -4.81 -2.94 -11.28
N GLY A 365 -4.15 -3.94 -10.70
CA GLY A 365 -4.71 -5.28 -10.51
C GLY A 365 -4.91 -6.11 -11.79
N THR A 366 -4.40 -5.67 -12.94
CA THR A 366 -4.51 -6.37 -14.23
C THR A 366 -3.31 -7.27 -14.56
N SER A 367 -2.14 -7.02 -13.95
CA SER A 367 -0.89 -7.77 -14.19
C SER A 367 -0.47 -7.83 -15.68
N LEU A 368 -0.70 -6.74 -16.43
CA LEU A 368 -0.35 -6.63 -17.84
C LEU A 368 1.18 -6.57 -18.04
N GLN A 369 1.75 -7.45 -18.88
CA GLN A 369 3.19 -7.46 -19.12
C GLN A 369 3.70 -6.22 -19.86
N GLU A 370 2.95 -5.70 -20.85
CA GLU A 370 3.30 -4.46 -21.56
C GLU A 370 3.52 -3.27 -20.58
N ALA A 371 2.73 -3.21 -19.50
CA ALA A 371 2.87 -2.18 -18.48
C ALA A 371 4.13 -2.37 -17.63
N VAL A 372 4.48 -3.61 -17.28
CA VAL A 372 5.68 -3.90 -16.49
C VAL A 372 6.95 -3.64 -17.30
N ASP A 373 6.96 -4.02 -18.58
CA ASP A 373 8.10 -3.79 -19.49
C ASP A 373 8.36 -2.29 -19.70
N LEU A 374 7.30 -1.46 -19.69
CA LEU A 374 7.41 -0.01 -19.75
C LEU A 374 7.94 0.59 -18.44
N LEU A 375 7.52 0.07 -17.28
CA LEU A 375 7.87 0.63 -15.97
C LEU A 375 9.25 0.20 -15.46
N GLU A 376 9.75 -0.98 -15.82
CA GLU A 376 11.05 -1.49 -15.39
C GLU A 376 12.22 -0.54 -15.70
N PRO A 377 12.40 -0.03 -16.94
CA PRO A 377 13.44 0.96 -17.25
C PRO A 377 13.32 2.24 -16.42
N MET A 378 12.09 2.66 -16.11
CA MET A 378 11.82 3.89 -15.35
C MET A 378 12.24 3.80 -13.88
N THR A 379 12.38 2.59 -13.33
CA THR A 379 12.95 2.40 -11.98
C THR A 379 14.42 2.79 -11.89
N LYS A 380 15.11 2.87 -13.03
CA LYS A 380 16.54 3.25 -13.13
C LYS A 380 16.71 4.66 -13.71
N ASP A 381 15.65 5.46 -13.72
CA ASP A 381 15.71 6.84 -14.20
C ASP A 381 16.69 7.67 -13.35
N ALA A 382 17.36 8.64 -13.98
CA ALA A 382 18.27 9.55 -13.29
C ALA A 382 17.57 10.37 -12.21
N VAL A 383 16.27 10.67 -12.39
CA VAL A 383 15.49 11.52 -11.49
C VAL A 383 14.78 10.68 -10.42
N ASP A 384 14.98 11.06 -9.16
CA ASP A 384 14.52 10.38 -7.95
C ASP A 384 12.99 10.22 -7.87
N PHE A 385 12.22 11.28 -8.16
CA PHE A 385 10.76 11.19 -8.09
C PHE A 385 10.17 10.34 -9.22
N VAL A 386 10.82 10.25 -10.38
CA VAL A 386 10.41 9.33 -11.45
C VAL A 386 10.60 7.88 -11.01
N ARG A 387 11.73 7.56 -10.36
CA ARG A 387 11.96 6.24 -9.75
C ARG A 387 10.88 5.91 -8.71
N GLN A 388 10.53 6.88 -7.85
CA GLN A 388 9.43 6.73 -6.89
C GLN A 388 8.09 6.41 -7.58
N GLY A 389 7.73 7.15 -8.64
CA GLY A 389 6.50 6.91 -9.40
C GLY A 389 6.46 5.53 -10.05
N ALA A 390 7.59 5.09 -10.63
CA ALA A 390 7.73 3.77 -11.23
C ALA A 390 7.54 2.64 -10.21
N MET A 391 8.14 2.76 -9.01
CA MET A 391 7.98 1.76 -7.93
C MET A 391 6.54 1.66 -7.42
N LEU A 392 5.88 2.81 -7.25
CA LEU A 392 4.45 2.86 -6.87
C LEU A 392 3.57 2.22 -7.94
N ALA A 393 3.79 2.57 -9.21
CA ALA A 393 3.03 2.04 -10.34
C ALA A 393 3.21 0.52 -10.49
N LEU A 394 4.45 0.00 -10.39
CA LEU A 394 4.73 -1.44 -10.43
C LEU A 394 3.96 -2.18 -9.34
N SER A 395 3.89 -1.61 -8.14
CA SER A 395 3.16 -2.21 -7.01
C SER A 395 1.66 -2.23 -7.22
N MET A 396 1.10 -1.19 -7.85
CA MET A 396 -0.33 -1.13 -8.19
C MET A 396 -0.69 -2.15 -9.28
N VAL A 397 0.17 -2.33 -10.29
CA VAL A 397 -0.05 -3.28 -11.39
C VAL A 397 0.06 -4.73 -10.91
N LEU A 398 1.05 -5.02 -10.06
CA LEU A 398 1.37 -6.36 -9.54
C LEU A 398 0.66 -6.70 -8.22
N ILE A 399 -0.31 -5.89 -7.78
CA ILE A 399 -1.02 -6.14 -6.54
C ILE A 399 -1.73 -7.50 -6.58
N GLN A 400 -1.52 -8.31 -5.55
CA GLN A 400 -2.00 -9.70 -5.43
C GLN A 400 -1.49 -10.70 -6.47
N ASP A 401 -0.47 -10.37 -7.26
CA ASP A 401 0.17 -11.34 -8.15
C ASP A 401 1.12 -12.27 -7.37
N THR A 402 1.24 -13.51 -7.83
CA THR A 402 2.08 -14.55 -7.22
C THR A 402 3.29 -14.83 -8.09
N GLU A 403 4.43 -15.17 -7.47
CA GLU A 403 5.70 -15.45 -8.15
C GLU A 403 5.60 -16.52 -9.25
N VAL A 404 4.67 -17.47 -9.10
CA VAL A 404 4.44 -18.56 -10.06
C VAL A 404 3.75 -18.06 -11.33
N ARG A 405 2.87 -17.05 -11.23
CA ARG A 405 2.17 -16.49 -12.38
C ARG A 405 3.04 -15.47 -13.10
N ASN A 406 3.81 -14.68 -12.35
CA ASN A 406 4.76 -13.74 -12.92
C ASN A 406 6.07 -13.73 -12.10
N PRO A 407 7.19 -14.23 -12.67
CA PRO A 407 8.48 -14.27 -11.96
C PRO A 407 9.00 -12.87 -11.61
N LYS A 408 8.56 -11.83 -12.33
CA LYS A 408 8.95 -10.44 -12.11
C LYS A 408 8.56 -9.91 -10.72
N VAL A 409 7.54 -10.49 -10.07
CA VAL A 409 7.13 -10.09 -8.71
C VAL A 409 8.29 -10.25 -7.71
N LYS A 410 9.09 -11.33 -7.85
CA LYS A 410 10.24 -11.58 -6.98
C LYS A 410 11.36 -10.58 -7.22
N GLU A 411 11.61 -10.24 -8.48
CA GLU A 411 12.60 -9.22 -8.87
C GLU A 411 12.22 -7.84 -8.34
N VAL A 412 10.95 -7.46 -8.47
CA VAL A 412 10.40 -6.19 -7.98
C VAL A 412 10.46 -6.12 -6.44
N ARG A 413 10.13 -7.20 -5.72
CA ARG A 413 10.29 -7.25 -4.26
C ARG A 413 11.76 -7.11 -3.85
N GLY A 414 12.67 -7.81 -4.53
CA GLY A 414 14.11 -7.69 -4.30
C GLY A 414 14.64 -6.28 -4.57
N LEU A 415 14.11 -5.60 -5.60
CA LEU A 415 14.43 -4.21 -5.89
C LEU A 415 14.04 -3.30 -4.74
N PHE A 416 12.81 -3.39 -4.23
CA PHE A 416 12.36 -2.56 -3.10
C PHE A 416 13.21 -2.77 -1.85
N GLU A 417 13.52 -4.02 -1.50
CA GLU A 417 14.41 -4.33 -0.38
C GLU A 417 15.81 -3.73 -0.56
N SER A 418 16.35 -3.79 -1.79
CA SER A 418 17.68 -3.25 -2.09
C SER A 418 17.73 -1.73 -1.92
N VAL A 419 16.72 -1.00 -2.42
CA VAL A 419 16.61 0.46 -2.33
C VAL A 419 16.39 0.91 -0.88
N ILE A 420 15.60 0.17 -0.10
CA ILE A 420 15.36 0.47 1.31
C ILE A 420 16.64 0.24 2.15
N ARG A 421 17.44 -0.78 1.81
CA ARG A 421 18.68 -1.09 2.53
C ARG A 421 19.83 -0.16 2.18
N ASP A 422 19.86 0.35 0.96
CA ASP A 422 20.95 1.23 0.53
C ASP A 422 20.91 2.56 1.27
N LYS A 423 22.04 2.96 1.86
CA LYS A 423 22.15 4.25 2.55
C LYS A 423 22.34 5.41 1.59
N HIS A 424 22.93 5.17 0.42
CA HIS A 424 23.28 6.20 -0.55
C HIS A 424 22.13 6.59 -1.48
N GLU A 425 21.03 5.84 -1.46
CA GLU A 425 19.83 6.17 -2.21
C GLU A 425 19.09 7.40 -1.66
N ASP A 426 18.43 8.11 -2.58
CA ASP A 426 17.67 9.33 -2.30
C ASP A 426 16.48 9.07 -1.38
N VAL A 427 16.15 10.04 -0.54
CA VAL A 427 15.04 9.93 0.43
C VAL A 427 13.70 9.72 -0.27
N MET A 428 13.48 10.35 -1.43
CA MET A 428 12.22 10.22 -2.20
C MET A 428 12.08 8.84 -2.83
N ALA A 429 13.17 8.28 -3.38
CA ALA A 429 13.19 6.92 -3.90
C ALA A 429 12.91 5.89 -2.78
N LYS A 430 13.50 6.08 -1.59
CA LYS A 430 13.21 5.27 -0.40
C LYS A 430 11.75 5.38 0.04
N PHE A 431 11.19 6.59 0.07
CA PHE A 431 9.78 6.81 0.38
C PHE A 431 8.89 6.04 -0.60
N GLY A 432 9.20 6.12 -1.91
CA GLY A 432 8.54 5.33 -2.95
C GLY A 432 8.62 3.83 -2.70
N ALA A 433 9.81 3.30 -2.44
CA ALA A 433 10.04 1.88 -2.19
C ALA A 433 9.28 1.35 -0.96
N ILE A 434 9.20 2.13 0.12
CA ILE A 434 8.48 1.74 1.36
C ILE A 434 6.98 1.67 1.10
N ILE A 435 6.41 2.65 0.40
CA ILE A 435 4.98 2.65 0.07
C ILE A 435 4.66 1.58 -0.99
N ALA A 436 5.54 1.40 -1.97
CA ALA A 436 5.43 0.35 -2.98
C ALA A 436 5.37 -1.05 -2.34
N ALA A 437 6.31 -1.33 -1.44
CA ALA A 437 6.34 -2.58 -0.68
C ALA A 437 5.06 -2.80 0.13
N SER A 438 4.50 -1.75 0.75
CA SER A 438 3.26 -1.87 1.52
C SER A 438 2.03 -2.09 0.65
N ILE A 439 1.96 -1.50 -0.54
CA ILE A 439 0.86 -1.71 -1.50
C ILE A 439 0.81 -3.19 -1.95
N LEU A 440 1.96 -3.83 -2.19
CA LEU A 440 2.01 -5.26 -2.53
C LEU A 440 1.48 -6.16 -1.42
N ASP A 441 1.67 -5.75 -0.16
CA ASP A 441 1.28 -6.50 1.03
C ASP A 441 0.01 -5.91 1.70
N ALA A 442 -0.76 -5.10 0.97
CA ALA A 442 -1.92 -4.40 1.50
C ALA A 442 -2.99 -5.35 2.06
N GLY A 443 -3.61 -4.95 3.19
CA GLY A 443 -4.72 -5.67 3.84
C GLY A 443 -4.42 -7.14 4.14
N GLY A 444 -3.20 -7.46 4.57
CA GLY A 444 -2.76 -8.84 4.80
C GLY A 444 -2.70 -9.68 3.52
N ARG A 445 -2.39 -9.03 2.38
CA ARG A 445 -2.39 -9.59 1.02
C ARG A 445 -3.78 -9.98 0.51
N ASN A 446 -4.85 -9.44 1.08
CA ASN A 446 -6.24 -9.82 0.73
C ASN A 446 -7.02 -8.75 -0.03
N VAL A 447 -6.45 -7.56 -0.21
CA VAL A 447 -7.09 -6.45 -0.91
C VAL A 447 -6.39 -6.15 -2.22
N THR A 448 -7.17 -5.69 -3.20
CA THR A 448 -6.67 -5.21 -4.50
C THR A 448 -7.12 -3.77 -4.70
N ILE A 449 -6.41 -3.04 -5.56
CA ILE A 449 -6.84 -1.71 -6.01
C ILE A 449 -7.73 -1.92 -7.22
N SER A 450 -8.98 -1.46 -7.15
CA SER A 450 -9.96 -1.67 -8.22
C SER A 450 -10.86 -0.45 -8.36
N LEU A 451 -10.73 0.23 -9.50
CA LEU A 451 -11.50 1.44 -9.86
C LEU A 451 -12.85 1.13 -10.49
N THR A 452 -13.00 -0.07 -11.06
CA THR A 452 -14.21 -0.57 -11.69
C THR A 452 -14.71 -1.80 -10.97
N THR A 453 -16.02 -1.97 -10.88
CA THR A 453 -16.60 -3.24 -10.42
C THR A 453 -16.43 -4.32 -11.48
N LYS A 454 -16.59 -5.59 -11.10
CA LYS A 454 -16.60 -6.73 -12.06
C LYS A 454 -17.65 -6.57 -13.16
N ALA A 455 -18.74 -5.86 -12.90
CA ALA A 455 -19.80 -5.57 -13.86
C ALA A 455 -19.48 -4.37 -14.78
N GLY A 456 -18.29 -3.76 -14.66
CA GLY A 456 -17.88 -2.60 -15.46
C GLY A 456 -18.39 -1.25 -14.93
N HIS A 457 -19.18 -1.22 -13.86
CA HIS A 457 -19.61 0.03 -13.24
C HIS A 457 -18.46 0.71 -12.48
N LYS A 458 -18.38 2.03 -12.60
CA LYS A 458 -17.37 2.89 -11.97
C LYS A 458 -17.57 2.93 -10.46
N ARG A 459 -16.50 2.77 -9.68
CA ARG A 459 -16.55 2.92 -8.22
C ARG A 459 -16.17 4.32 -7.82
N MET A 460 -17.19 5.10 -7.46
CA MET A 460 -17.04 6.49 -7.07
C MET A 460 -16.00 6.69 -5.96
N SER A 461 -16.09 5.95 -4.85
CA SER A 461 -15.14 6.06 -3.74
C SER A 461 -13.70 5.73 -4.10
N ALA A 462 -13.48 4.77 -5.01
CA ALA A 462 -12.16 4.35 -5.43
C ALA A 462 -11.53 5.36 -6.41
N ILE A 463 -12.30 5.88 -7.38
CA ILE A 463 -11.81 6.87 -8.34
C ILE A 463 -11.45 8.17 -7.61
N VAL A 464 -12.33 8.64 -6.73
CA VAL A 464 -12.08 9.84 -5.91
C VAL A 464 -10.91 9.63 -4.96
N GLY A 465 -10.83 8.47 -4.31
CA GLY A 465 -9.70 8.12 -3.43
C GLY A 465 -8.37 8.11 -4.17
N MET A 466 -8.31 7.56 -5.39
CA MET A 466 -7.11 7.59 -6.22
C MET A 466 -6.76 9.01 -6.70
N ALA A 467 -7.75 9.82 -7.09
CA ALA A 467 -7.52 11.20 -7.55
C ALA A 467 -6.92 12.07 -6.44
N ILE A 468 -7.41 11.93 -5.21
CA ILE A 468 -6.88 12.63 -4.03
C ILE A 468 -5.52 12.04 -3.62
N PHE A 469 -5.34 10.72 -3.71
CA PHE A 469 -4.04 10.08 -3.45
C PHE A 469 -2.94 10.68 -4.34
N CYS A 470 -3.19 10.92 -5.62
CA CYS A 470 -2.21 11.54 -6.53
C CYS A 470 -1.71 12.93 -6.09
N GLN A 471 -2.38 13.58 -5.13
CA GLN A 471 -2.01 14.89 -4.57
C GLN A 471 -1.02 14.81 -3.39
N TYR A 472 -0.55 13.61 -3.03
CA TYR A 472 0.32 13.44 -1.86
C TYR A 472 1.60 14.30 -1.89
N TRP A 473 2.04 14.75 -3.08
CA TRP A 473 3.17 15.66 -3.27
C TRP A 473 3.02 16.99 -2.54
N TYR A 474 1.83 17.58 -2.58
CA TYR A 474 1.56 18.86 -1.95
C TYR A 474 1.17 18.69 -0.49
N TRP A 475 0.52 17.57 -0.17
CA TRP A 475 0.05 17.28 1.18
C TRP A 475 0.10 15.79 1.50
N PHE A 476 1.12 15.36 2.27
CA PHE A 476 1.31 13.95 2.64
C PHE A 476 0.09 13.28 3.30
N PRO A 477 -0.70 13.95 4.18
CA PRO A 477 -1.91 13.35 4.74
C PRO A 477 -2.99 12.94 3.72
N LEU A 478 -2.95 13.44 2.48
CA LEU A 478 -3.85 12.97 1.42
C LEU A 478 -3.52 11.54 0.95
N ALA A 479 -2.35 11.00 1.27
CA ALA A 479 -1.99 9.62 0.92
C ALA A 479 -2.93 8.58 1.56
N HIS A 480 -3.58 8.89 2.70
CA HIS A 480 -4.49 7.98 3.41
C HIS A 480 -5.79 7.69 2.63
N PHE A 481 -6.13 8.51 1.64
CA PHE A 481 -7.24 8.26 0.72
C PHE A 481 -7.04 7.01 -0.15
N LEU A 482 -5.80 6.48 -0.25
CA LEU A 482 -5.53 5.18 -0.87
C LEU A 482 -6.36 4.06 -0.24
N SER A 483 -6.68 4.16 1.05
CA SER A 483 -7.52 3.18 1.73
C SER A 483 -8.90 2.98 1.08
N LEU A 484 -9.47 4.01 0.45
CA LEU A 484 -10.78 3.93 -0.21
C LEU A 484 -10.78 3.07 -1.48
N THR A 485 -9.60 2.90 -2.06
CA THR A 485 -9.36 2.22 -3.34
C THR A 485 -9.23 0.71 -3.15
N PHE A 486 -8.87 0.30 -1.94
CA PHE A 486 -8.74 -1.10 -1.56
C PHE A 486 -10.10 -1.80 -1.51
N THR A 487 -10.13 -2.95 -2.16
CA THR A 487 -11.28 -3.84 -2.25
C THR A 487 -10.86 -5.24 -1.86
N PRO A 488 -11.49 -5.84 -0.84
CA PRO A 488 -11.27 -7.25 -0.52
C PRO A 488 -11.63 -8.15 -1.70
N THR A 489 -10.73 -9.05 -2.06
CA THR A 489 -10.97 -10.07 -3.09
C THR A 489 -11.30 -11.39 -2.42
N CYS A 490 -12.58 -11.56 -2.10
CA CYS A 490 -13.06 -12.72 -1.37
C CYS A 490 -14.32 -13.33 -2.01
N LEU A 491 -14.51 -14.62 -1.73
CA LEU A 491 -15.75 -15.32 -1.94
C LEU A 491 -16.37 -15.58 -0.56
N ILE A 492 -17.56 -15.04 -0.34
CA ILE A 492 -18.28 -15.18 0.92
C ILE A 492 -19.66 -15.76 0.62
N GLY A 493 -19.92 -16.95 1.17
CA GLY A 493 -21.23 -17.55 1.15
C GLY A 493 -22.06 -17.07 2.34
N LEU A 494 -23.31 -16.66 2.10
CA LEU A 494 -24.24 -16.22 3.13
C LEU A 494 -25.54 -17.03 3.06
N ASN A 495 -26.14 -17.30 4.22
CA ASN A 495 -27.47 -17.91 4.30
C ASN A 495 -28.59 -16.84 4.17
N LYS A 496 -29.87 -17.28 4.18
CA LYS A 496 -31.05 -16.38 4.11
C LYS A 496 -31.15 -15.35 5.25
N ASP A 497 -30.37 -15.53 6.31
CA ASP A 497 -30.30 -14.65 7.47
C ASP A 497 -29.01 -13.82 7.50
N LEU A 498 -28.28 -13.77 6.37
CA LEU A 498 -27.04 -13.00 6.20
C LEU A 498 -25.92 -13.41 7.16
N LYS A 499 -25.96 -14.63 7.69
CA LYS A 499 -24.89 -15.23 8.49
C LYS A 499 -24.01 -16.11 7.62
N MET A 500 -22.76 -16.30 8.02
CA MET A 500 -21.79 -17.16 7.35
C MET A 500 -21.97 -18.62 7.79
N PRO A 501 -22.45 -19.53 6.92
CA PRO A 501 -22.37 -20.97 7.17
C PRO A 501 -20.94 -21.49 6.92
N GLN A 502 -20.58 -22.59 7.60
CA GLN A 502 -19.40 -23.37 7.25
C GLN A 502 -19.67 -24.09 5.94
N MET A 503 -19.01 -23.64 4.88
CA MET A 503 -19.08 -24.21 3.54
C MET A 503 -17.67 -24.26 2.96
N ASP A 504 -17.39 -25.34 2.25
CA ASP A 504 -16.12 -25.54 1.57
C ASP A 504 -16.35 -25.47 0.05
N PHE A 505 -15.51 -24.70 -0.63
CA PHE A 505 -15.48 -24.54 -2.07
C PHE A 505 -14.30 -25.32 -2.65
N THR A 506 -14.48 -26.03 -3.75
CA THR A 506 -13.38 -26.69 -4.45
C THR A 506 -12.98 -25.87 -5.68
N SER A 507 -11.73 -25.42 -5.75
CA SER A 507 -11.14 -24.83 -6.96
C SER A 507 -10.38 -25.90 -7.75
N ASN A 508 -10.52 -25.92 -9.07
CA ASN A 508 -9.85 -26.87 -9.97
C ASN A 508 -8.46 -26.39 -10.44
N THR A 509 -7.81 -25.53 -9.65
CA THR A 509 -6.55 -24.88 -10.00
C THR A 509 -5.43 -25.28 -9.07
N ARG A 510 -4.19 -25.29 -9.58
CA ARG A 510 -3.01 -25.59 -8.75
C ARG A 510 -2.86 -24.59 -7.59
N PRO A 511 -2.64 -25.06 -6.35
CA PRO A 511 -2.50 -24.21 -5.17
C PRO A 511 -1.42 -23.14 -5.33
N SER A 512 -0.25 -23.45 -5.91
CA SER A 512 0.88 -22.51 -5.93
C SER A 512 0.70 -21.31 -6.84
N LEU A 513 -0.25 -21.35 -7.78
CA LEU A 513 -0.62 -20.18 -8.58
C LEU A 513 -1.27 -19.08 -7.71
N PHE A 514 -1.83 -19.47 -6.57
CA PHE A 514 -2.82 -18.68 -5.86
C PHE A 514 -2.65 -18.65 -4.34
N ASP A 515 -1.72 -19.45 -3.82
CA ASP A 515 -1.33 -19.38 -2.43
C ASP A 515 -0.68 -18.03 -2.13
N TYR A 516 -0.65 -17.69 -0.85
CA TYR A 516 0.05 -16.52 -0.39
C TYR A 516 1.55 -16.70 -0.63
N PRO A 517 2.27 -15.64 -0.99
CA PRO A 517 3.73 -15.69 -0.95
C PRO A 517 4.18 -16.15 0.44
N PRO A 518 5.23 -16.98 0.53
CA PRO A 518 5.72 -17.46 1.82
C PRO A 518 6.06 -16.27 2.73
N MET A 519 5.86 -16.45 4.04
CA MET A 519 6.34 -15.47 5.01
C MET A 519 7.86 -15.41 4.97
N THR A 520 8.43 -14.22 5.16
CA THR A 520 9.89 -14.05 5.16
C THR A 520 10.47 -14.84 6.32
N GLU A 521 11.35 -15.79 6.05
CA GLU A 521 12.03 -16.50 7.14
C GLU A 521 13.01 -15.56 7.85
N VAL A 522 13.02 -15.60 9.19
CA VAL A 522 14.08 -14.95 9.97
C VAL A 522 15.39 -15.57 9.51
N LYS A 523 16.23 -14.80 8.81
CA LYS A 523 17.60 -15.22 8.52
C LYS A 523 18.29 -15.47 9.85
N THR A 524 18.30 -16.73 10.31
CA THR A 524 19.26 -17.20 11.29
C THR A 524 20.61 -16.82 10.71
N LYS A 525 21.35 -15.95 11.41
CA LYS A 525 22.61 -15.39 10.94
C LYS A 525 23.45 -16.54 10.39
N ALA A 526 23.55 -16.62 9.06
CA ALA A 526 24.43 -17.58 8.41
C ALA A 526 25.81 -17.33 8.99
N ALA A 527 26.35 -18.33 9.69
CA ALA A 527 27.70 -18.31 10.20
C ALA A 527 28.64 -17.85 9.08
N PRO A 528 29.59 -16.96 9.37
CA PRO A 528 30.22 -16.14 8.35
C PRO A 528 30.94 -17.01 7.31
N THR A 529 30.54 -16.87 6.05
CA THR A 529 31.22 -17.35 4.83
C THR A 529 32.71 -16.97 4.77
N LYS A 530 33.16 -16.02 5.61
CA LYS A 530 34.57 -15.69 5.81
C LYS A 530 35.41 -16.86 6.34
N VAL A 531 34.83 -17.80 7.09
CA VAL A 531 35.57 -18.98 7.59
C VAL A 531 35.81 -19.98 6.45
N ALA A 532 34.83 -20.21 5.58
CA ALA A 532 34.99 -21.06 4.40
C ALA A 532 36.02 -20.47 3.41
N GLN A 533 35.99 -19.16 3.18
CA GLN A 533 36.94 -18.48 2.30
C GLN A 533 38.36 -18.43 2.90
N ALA A 534 38.50 -18.34 4.23
CA ALA A 534 39.78 -18.44 4.92
C ALA A 534 40.36 -19.87 4.87
N ILE A 535 39.53 -20.90 4.99
CA ILE A 535 39.95 -22.30 4.88
C ILE A 535 40.35 -22.63 3.43
N LEU A 536 39.63 -22.12 2.42
CA LEU A 536 39.97 -22.28 1.00
C LEU A 536 41.24 -21.52 0.58
N SER A 537 41.45 -20.31 1.09
CA SER A 537 42.65 -19.52 0.79
C SER A 537 43.89 -20.02 1.53
N THR A 538 43.74 -20.59 2.74
CA THR A 538 44.86 -21.25 3.45
C THR A 538 45.18 -22.62 2.85
N THR A 539 44.20 -23.44 2.46
CA THR A 539 44.47 -24.72 1.77
C THR A 539 45.12 -24.54 0.39
N ALA A 540 44.67 -23.55 -0.40
CA ALA A 540 45.30 -23.24 -1.69
C ALA A 540 46.75 -22.72 -1.53
N LYS A 541 47.01 -21.84 -0.55
CA LYS A 541 48.38 -21.36 -0.27
C LYS A 541 49.28 -22.47 0.29
N THR A 542 48.75 -23.37 1.11
CA THR A 542 49.53 -24.50 1.66
C THR A 542 49.86 -25.54 0.59
N GLN A 543 48.95 -25.79 -0.37
CA GLN A 543 49.22 -26.65 -1.52
C GLN A 543 50.19 -26.02 -2.53
N ALA A 544 50.17 -24.70 -2.72
CA ALA A 544 51.16 -23.99 -3.53
C ALA A 544 52.57 -24.05 -2.90
N ARG A 545 52.67 -23.87 -1.57
CA ARG A 545 53.95 -23.94 -0.84
C ARG A 545 54.57 -25.35 -0.87
N LYS A 546 53.74 -26.38 -0.72
CA LYS A 546 54.15 -27.80 -0.89
C LYS A 546 54.56 -28.15 -2.32
N LYS A 547 54.12 -27.40 -3.35
CA LYS A 547 54.57 -27.59 -4.74
C LYS A 547 55.89 -26.88 -5.05
N THR A 548 56.21 -25.77 -4.37
CA THR A 548 57.53 -25.13 -4.45
C THR A 548 58.60 -25.87 -3.65
N GLU A 549 58.30 -26.36 -2.44
CA GLU A 549 59.25 -27.15 -1.64
C GLU A 549 59.59 -28.50 -2.31
N LYS A 550 58.66 -29.07 -3.08
CA LYS A 550 58.92 -30.29 -3.88
C LYS A 550 59.73 -30.04 -5.17
N LYS A 551 59.89 -28.79 -5.60
CA LYS A 551 60.71 -28.44 -6.78
C LYS A 551 62.14 -28.04 -6.41
N GLU A 552 62.41 -27.72 -5.15
CA GLU A 552 63.75 -27.37 -4.65
C GLU A 552 64.45 -28.52 -3.91
N GLY A 553 63.76 -29.63 -3.63
CA GLY A 553 64.29 -30.76 -2.85
C GLY A 553 64.92 -31.92 -3.63
N GLU A 554 65.24 -31.77 -4.92
CA GLU A 554 65.78 -32.88 -5.76
C GLU A 554 67.24 -32.69 -6.19
N VAL A 555 67.99 -31.76 -5.59
CA VAL A 555 69.46 -31.69 -5.73
C VAL A 555 70.07 -31.35 -4.37
N ASP A 556 70.65 -32.39 -3.74
CA ASP A 556 71.64 -32.41 -2.64
C ASP A 556 71.25 -33.28 -1.45
N LYS A 557 71.54 -34.57 -1.61
CA LYS A 557 71.87 -35.47 -0.50
C LYS A 557 73.35 -35.82 -0.61
N MET A 558 74.20 -35.16 0.17
CA MET A 558 75.39 -35.81 0.72
C MET A 558 75.96 -35.04 1.94
N GLU A 559 75.96 -35.77 3.07
CA GLU A 559 77.02 -35.83 4.08
C GLU A 559 77.16 -34.82 5.26
N VAL A 560 77.19 -35.45 6.45
CA VAL A 560 78.03 -35.21 7.66
C VAL A 560 77.43 -34.52 8.91
N VAL A 561 77.03 -35.39 9.87
CA VAL A 561 77.46 -35.55 11.28
C VAL A 561 77.79 -34.33 12.21
N LYS A 562 77.13 -34.37 13.39
CA LYS A 562 77.54 -34.03 14.79
C LYS A 562 77.17 -32.68 15.48
N GLU A 563 76.63 -32.89 16.70
CA GLU A 563 76.74 -32.12 17.99
C GLU A 563 76.18 -30.67 18.01
N GLY A 564 75.49 -30.19 19.05
CA GLY A 564 75.17 -30.66 20.40
C GLY A 564 74.39 -29.55 21.17
N GLU A 565 74.03 -29.87 22.42
CA GLU A 565 73.56 -28.99 23.54
C GLU A 565 72.16 -28.34 23.41
N GLU A 566 71.15 -28.75 24.19
CA GLU A 566 70.93 -28.74 25.66
C GLU A 566 70.10 -27.51 26.09
N ALA A 567 68.93 -27.75 26.68
CA ALA A 567 68.59 -27.34 28.06
C ALA A 567 67.07 -27.25 28.32
N LYS A 568 66.64 -28.19 29.17
CA LYS A 568 65.76 -28.04 30.35
C LYS A 568 64.26 -27.75 30.14
N ALA A 569 63.40 -28.73 30.46
CA ALA A 569 62.86 -29.07 31.80
C ALA A 569 61.71 -28.11 32.18
N GLU A 570 60.55 -28.53 32.67
CA GLU A 570 60.31 -29.57 33.66
C GLU A 570 58.79 -29.86 33.76
N GLU A 571 58.44 -31.15 33.93
CA GLU A 571 57.40 -31.71 34.82
C GLU A 571 55.90 -31.24 34.74
N LYS A 572 54.87 -32.08 34.98
CA LYS A 572 54.76 -33.39 35.63
C LYS A 572 53.37 -34.03 35.40
N LYS A 573 53.36 -35.36 35.54
CA LYS A 573 52.28 -36.28 35.97
C LYS A 573 51.17 -36.57 34.95
N GLY A 574 50.85 -37.83 34.64
CA GLY A 574 51.26 -39.11 35.21
C GLY A 574 50.08 -40.08 35.28
N GLY A 575 50.33 -41.35 34.95
CA GLY A 575 49.43 -42.49 35.16
C GLY A 575 48.67 -42.89 33.89
N GLY A 576 48.81 -44.06 33.29
CA GLY A 576 49.53 -45.27 33.67
C GLY A 576 48.70 -46.49 33.22
N LYS A 577 49.33 -47.37 32.42
CA LYS A 577 49.19 -48.85 32.42
C LYS A 577 47.82 -49.44 32.04
N ASP A 578 47.68 -50.57 31.35
CA ASP A 578 48.62 -51.58 30.86
C ASP A 578 47.83 -52.53 29.93
N GLU A 579 48.59 -53.25 29.09
CA GLU A 579 48.34 -54.65 28.64
C GLU A 579 47.17 -54.90 27.63
N GLU A 580 47.30 -55.71 26.57
CA GLU A 580 48.30 -56.72 26.22
C GLU A 580 48.18 -57.17 24.74
N MET A 581 49.36 -57.40 24.12
CA MET A 581 49.81 -58.52 23.26
C MET A 581 48.90 -59.12 22.14
N LYS A 582 49.35 -59.06 20.86
CA LYS A 582 50.24 -60.01 20.11
C LYS A 582 49.50 -61.32 19.70
N ASP A 583 49.68 -61.93 18.52
CA ASP A 583 50.80 -61.92 17.58
C ASP A 583 50.42 -62.56 16.21
N SER A 584 51.38 -62.50 15.28
CA SER A 584 51.57 -63.24 14.00
C SER A 584 50.98 -62.61 12.73
N ALA A 585 51.81 -61.93 11.92
CA ALA A 585 52.69 -62.44 10.84
C ALA A 585 51.90 -62.68 9.53
N GLN A 586 52.29 -62.26 8.32
CA GLN A 586 53.61 -61.99 7.73
C GLN A 586 53.40 -61.17 6.43
N GLU A 587 54.49 -60.56 5.96
CA GLU A 587 54.65 -59.51 4.94
C GLU A 587 54.25 -59.79 3.47
N GLY A 588 54.08 -58.68 2.73
CA GLY A 588 54.33 -58.54 1.28
C GLY A 588 53.09 -58.04 0.53
N GLY A 589 53.03 -56.88 -0.15
CA GLY A 589 54.03 -55.90 -0.57
C GLY A 589 53.64 -55.38 -1.97
N GLY A 590 53.10 -54.15 -2.07
CA GLY A 590 52.96 -53.32 -3.30
C GLY A 590 51.96 -53.82 -4.37
N LYS A 591 51.34 -52.99 -5.22
CA LYS A 591 51.43 -51.55 -5.53
C LYS A 591 50.25 -51.23 -6.50
N LYS A 592 49.63 -50.06 -6.31
CA LYS A 592 48.91 -49.17 -7.26
C LYS A 592 48.12 -49.76 -8.45
N GLU A 593 46.86 -49.31 -8.58
CA GLU A 593 46.29 -48.54 -9.71
C GLU A 593 44.83 -48.22 -9.36
N GLY A 594 44.41 -46.94 -9.36
CA GLY A 594 43.74 -46.31 -10.50
C GLY A 594 42.36 -45.84 -10.05
N GLU A 595 42.22 -44.56 -9.71
CA GLU A 595 40.97 -43.95 -9.23
C GLU A 595 40.48 -43.00 -10.33
N GLU A 596 39.51 -43.47 -11.14
CA GLU A 596 38.73 -42.70 -12.09
C GLU A 596 37.24 -42.85 -11.77
N ASP A 597 36.58 -41.70 -11.65
CA ASP A 597 35.15 -41.42 -11.85
C ASP A 597 34.13 -42.54 -11.63
N LYS A 598 33.45 -42.47 -10.48
CA LYS A 598 32.03 -42.83 -10.38
C LYS A 598 31.24 -41.77 -9.64
N LYS A 599 30.46 -41.05 -10.44
CA LYS A 599 29.24 -40.31 -10.09
C LYS A 599 28.46 -41.07 -9.01
N GLU A 600 28.34 -40.44 -7.85
CA GLU A 600 27.26 -40.76 -6.91
C GLU A 600 25.95 -40.23 -7.52
N GLU A 601 25.18 -41.14 -8.12
CA GLU A 601 23.74 -40.98 -8.28
C GLU A 601 23.09 -41.04 -6.89
N ALA A 602 23.20 -39.95 -6.14
CA ALA A 602 22.20 -39.59 -5.14
C ALA A 602 21.06 -38.89 -5.87
N GLY A 603 20.35 -39.66 -6.70
CA GLY A 603 19.02 -39.32 -7.18
C GLY A 603 18.04 -39.42 -6.02
N GLU A 604 18.09 -38.46 -5.09
CA GLU A 604 16.91 -38.15 -4.29
C GLU A 604 15.87 -37.59 -5.27
N ASP A 605 15.00 -38.51 -5.65
CA ASP A 605 13.69 -38.33 -6.26
C ASP A 605 12.87 -37.36 -5.39
N LYS A 606 13.25 -36.07 -5.33
CA LYS A 606 12.28 -34.97 -5.24
C LYS A 606 11.54 -34.99 -6.56
N ARG A 607 10.67 -36.00 -6.73
CA ARG A 607 9.45 -35.77 -7.48
C ARG A 607 8.91 -34.50 -6.87
N ASP A 608 8.83 -33.45 -7.69
CA ASP A 608 7.84 -32.41 -7.52
C ASP A 608 6.62 -33.10 -6.92
N LYS A 609 6.32 -32.83 -5.64
CA LYS A 609 5.06 -33.28 -5.06
C LYS A 609 4.04 -32.69 -6.02
N LYS A 610 3.51 -33.51 -6.93
CA LYS A 610 2.52 -33.08 -7.93
C LYS A 610 1.51 -32.31 -7.13
N GLU A 611 1.53 -30.99 -7.28
CA GLU A 611 0.67 -30.15 -6.48
C GLU A 611 -0.75 -30.64 -6.70
N PRO A 612 -1.55 -30.77 -5.63
CA PRO A 612 -2.92 -31.23 -5.81
C PRO A 612 -3.59 -30.32 -6.84
N ASN A 613 -4.16 -30.90 -7.90
CA ASN A 613 -4.81 -30.12 -8.96
C ASN A 613 -6.06 -29.37 -8.46
N PHE A 614 -6.46 -29.60 -7.21
CA PHE A 614 -7.60 -28.95 -6.57
C PHE A 614 -7.22 -28.37 -5.21
N THR A 615 -7.84 -27.25 -4.85
CA THR A 615 -7.77 -26.65 -3.51
C THR A 615 -9.14 -26.56 -2.89
N THR A 616 -9.26 -26.98 -1.63
CA THR A 616 -10.47 -26.78 -0.83
C THR A 616 -10.33 -25.46 -0.06
N LEU A 617 -11.24 -24.53 -0.29
CA LEU A 617 -11.28 -23.20 0.28
C LEU A 617 -12.47 -23.10 1.25
N SER A 618 -12.23 -22.73 2.51
CA SER A 618 -13.30 -22.59 3.51
C SER A 618 -13.85 -21.16 3.55
N ASN A 619 -15.16 -21.02 3.79
CA ASN A 619 -15.85 -19.73 3.86
C ASN A 619 -15.46 -18.94 5.13
N PRO A 620 -14.96 -17.69 5.03
CA PRO A 620 -14.71 -16.89 3.82
C PRO A 620 -13.30 -17.10 3.24
N ALA A 621 -13.22 -17.25 1.92
CA ALA A 621 -11.97 -17.55 1.22
C ALA A 621 -11.45 -16.35 0.41
N ARG A 622 -10.12 -16.20 0.35
CA ARG A 622 -9.47 -15.28 -0.60
C ARG A 622 -9.55 -15.88 -2.00
N VAL A 623 -10.03 -15.09 -2.96
CA VAL A 623 -10.14 -15.51 -4.36
C VAL A 623 -9.68 -14.36 -5.23
N LEU A 624 -8.63 -14.57 -6.04
CA LEU A 624 -8.13 -13.55 -6.97
C LEU A 624 -9.07 -13.38 -8.16
N THR A 625 -9.01 -12.22 -8.81
CA THR A 625 -9.78 -11.94 -10.05
C THR A 625 -9.54 -13.00 -11.13
N ALA A 626 -8.31 -13.50 -11.24
CA ALA A 626 -7.95 -14.58 -12.17
C ALA A 626 -8.59 -15.95 -11.85
N HIS A 627 -9.00 -16.23 -10.61
CA HIS A 627 -9.73 -17.46 -10.29
C HIS A 627 -11.19 -17.43 -10.77
N GLY A 628 -11.76 -16.23 -10.91
CA GLY A 628 -13.15 -16.05 -11.32
C GLY A 628 -13.34 -16.10 -12.85
N ARG A 629 -12.25 -16.01 -13.61
CA ARG A 629 -12.23 -16.29 -15.04
C ARG A 629 -11.95 -17.77 -15.18
N GLY A 630 -13.01 -18.57 -15.32
CA GLY A 630 -12.83 -19.89 -15.92
C GLY A 630 -12.33 -19.67 -17.34
N GLU A 631 -11.07 -20.03 -17.59
CA GLU A 631 -10.69 -20.47 -18.93
C GLU A 631 -11.23 -21.87 -19.17
#